data_AF-A0A1S6GYK8-F1
#
_entry.id   AF-A0A1S6GYK8-F1
#
_cell.length_a   1.000
_cell.length_b   1.000
_cell.length_c   1.000
_cell.angle_alpha   90.00
_cell.angle_beta   90.00
_cell.angle_gamma   90.00
#
_symmetry.space_group_name_H-M   'P 1'
#
loop_
_entity.id
_entity.type
_entity.pdbx_description
1 polymer ?
#
loop_
_entity_poly.entity_id
_entity_poly.type
_entity_poly.pdbx_seq_one_letter_code
_entity_poly.pdbx_strand_id
1 'polypeptide(L)'
;MENTKEAIFAGGCFWCNEAAFEATKGVIEALTGYTGGFEPHPTYKKVSSHQTNHREAVKVIYDPEKISYKELVEIFWKQIDPTDAEG
;
A
#
# COMPACT_ATOMS: atom_id res chain seq x y z
N MET A 1 -0.47 3.70 25.05
CA MET A 1 -0.22 2.91 23.83
C MET A 1 -1.34 3.28 22.88
N GLU A 2 -1.06 4.09 21.86
CA GLU A 2 -2.07 4.43 20.85
C GLU A 2 -2.56 3.14 20.18
N ASN A 3 -3.87 3.01 19.99
CA ASN A 3 -4.52 1.79 19.52
C ASN A 3 -4.43 1.71 17.99
N THR A 4 -3.22 1.66 17.44
CA THR A 4 -2.97 1.73 16.00
C THR A 4 -3.31 0.42 15.30
N LYS A 5 -3.72 0.52 14.03
CA LYS A 5 -3.99 -0.62 13.15
C LYS A 5 -3.16 -0.52 11.88
N GLU A 6 -2.98 -1.67 11.23
CA GLU A 6 -2.22 -1.80 10.00
C GLU A 6 -3.12 -2.29 8.86
N ALA A 7 -2.90 -1.75 7.67
CA ALA A 7 -3.53 -2.18 6.43
C ALA A 7 -2.47 -2.25 5.33
N ILE A 8 -2.59 -3.22 4.41
CA ILE A 8 -1.68 -3.34 3.25
C ILE A 8 -2.53 -3.21 1.99
N PHE A 9 -2.14 -2.27 1.13
CA PHE A 9 -2.77 -2.01 -0.16
C PHE A 9 -1.76 -2.28 -1.27
N ALA A 10 -2.16 -3.01 -2.31
CA ALA A 10 -1.32 -3.32 -3.45
C ALA A 10 -2.10 -3.08 -4.75
N GLY A 11 -1.57 -2.22 -5.61
CA GLY A 11 -2.20 -1.80 -6.87
C GLY A 11 -1.70 -0.42 -7.32
N GLY A 12 -1.60 -0.22 -8.63
CA GLY A 12 -1.03 0.99 -9.23
C GLY A 12 0.39 1.30 -8.79
N CYS A 13 0.78 2.56 -8.98
CA CYS A 13 2.07 3.08 -8.52
C CYS A 13 2.06 3.28 -7.00
N PHE A 14 2.98 2.63 -6.29
CA PHE A 14 3.09 2.77 -4.83
C PHE A 14 3.45 4.18 -4.33
N TRP A 15 4.14 5.02 -5.11
CA TRP A 15 4.46 6.41 -4.73
C TRP A 15 3.22 7.29 -4.74
N CYS A 16 2.30 7.06 -5.70
CA CYS A 16 1.02 7.76 -5.73
C CYS A 16 0.16 7.38 -4.52
N ASN A 17 0.12 6.09 -4.19
CA ASN A 17 -0.61 5.60 -3.02
C ASN A 17 -0.01 6.09 -1.70
N GLU A 18 1.32 6.05 -1.55
CA GLU A 18 2.03 6.55 -0.36
C GLU A 18 1.69 8.02 -0.12
N ALA A 19 1.84 8.88 -1.14
CA ALA A 19 1.52 10.30 -1.04
C ALA A 19 0.04 10.54 -0.68
N ALA A 20 -0.89 9.75 -1.22
CA ALA A 20 -2.31 9.86 -0.89
C ALA A 20 -2.61 9.48 0.58
N PHE A 21 -1.96 8.43 1.09
CA PHE A 21 -2.13 8.00 2.48
C PHE A 21 -1.43 8.95 3.46
N GLU A 22 -0.21 9.41 3.18
CA GLU A 22 0.49 10.39 4.04
C GLU A 22 -0.29 11.71 4.18
N ALA A 23 -0.99 12.13 3.13
CA ALA A 23 -1.83 13.33 3.17
C ALA A 23 -3.13 13.14 3.98
N THR A 24 -3.46 11.92 4.42
CA THR A 24 -4.74 11.59 5.05
C THR A 24 -4.68 11.71 6.57
N LYS A 25 -5.55 12.54 7.15
CA LYS A 25 -5.66 12.65 8.62
C LYS A 25 -6.05 11.32 9.25
N GLY A 26 -5.33 10.92 10.29
CA GLY A 26 -5.53 9.64 10.97
C GLY A 26 -4.60 8.54 10.47
N VAL A 27 -3.94 8.72 9.32
CA VAL A 27 -2.77 7.93 8.95
C VAL A 27 -1.57 8.45 9.75
N ILE A 28 -0.81 7.53 10.32
CA ILE A 28 0.38 7.78 11.13
C ILE A 28 1.64 7.60 10.29
N GLU A 29 1.67 6.54 9.48
CA GLU A 29 2.80 6.20 8.62
C GLU A 29 2.31 5.43 7.39
N ALA A 30 2.94 5.68 6.24
CA ALA A 30 2.78 4.89 5.03
C ALA A 30 4.18 4.43 4.58
N LEU A 31 4.34 3.12 4.35
CA LEU A 31 5.61 2.51 3.98
C LEU A 31 5.47 1.79 2.66
N THR A 32 6.24 2.20 1.66
CA THR A 32 6.35 1.52 0.37
C THR A 32 7.16 0.24 0.45
N GLY A 33 6.73 -0.79 -0.28
CA GLY A 33 7.39 -2.09 -0.30
C GLY A 33 6.84 -3.04 -1.37
N TYR A 34 7.21 -4.31 -1.26
CA TYR A 34 6.85 -5.36 -2.20
C TYR A 34 6.30 -6.57 -1.45
N THR A 35 5.18 -7.13 -1.92
CA THR A 35 4.58 -8.33 -1.31
C THR A 35 3.80 -9.16 -2.33
N GLY A 36 3.31 -10.33 -1.92
CA GLY A 36 2.49 -11.23 -2.75
C GLY A 36 3.27 -12.16 -3.68
N GLY A 37 4.59 -11.98 -3.79
CA GLY A 37 5.48 -12.87 -4.54
C GLY A 37 6.08 -14.00 -3.68
N PHE A 38 6.91 -14.83 -4.33
CA PHE A 38 7.48 -16.03 -3.71
C PHE A 38 8.92 -15.86 -3.21
N GLU A 39 9.64 -14.83 -3.68
CA GLU A 39 11.04 -14.60 -3.30
C GLU A 39 11.11 -13.91 -1.92
N PRO A 40 11.76 -14.51 -0.90
CA PRO A 40 11.98 -13.84 0.38
C PRO A 40 13.02 -12.72 0.24
N HIS A 41 12.78 -11.58 0.89
CA HIS A 41 13.67 -10.40 0.88
C HIS A 41 14.10 -9.95 -0.54
N PRO A 42 13.15 -9.66 -1.45
CA PRO A 42 13.49 -9.25 -2.81
C PRO A 42 14.17 -7.87 -2.80
N THR A 43 15.09 -7.65 -3.73
CA THR A 43 15.66 -6.32 -3.97
C THR A 43 14.88 -5.62 -5.08
N TYR A 44 14.91 -4.28 -5.10
CA TYR A 44 14.29 -3.47 -6.16
C TYR A 44 14.58 -3.99 -7.57
N LYS A 45 15.85 -4.34 -7.85
CA LYS A 45 16.29 -4.88 -9.15
C LYS A 45 15.66 -6.23 -9.51
N LYS A 46 15.36 -7.07 -8.51
CA LYS A 46 14.70 -8.36 -8.73
C LYS A 46 13.20 -8.21 -8.94
N VAL A 47 12.56 -7.25 -8.27
CA VAL A 47 11.12 -7.00 -8.46
C VAL A 47 10.87 -6.35 -9.82
N SER A 48 11.67 -5.34 -10.19
CA SER A 48 11.60 -4.67 -11.49
C SER A 48 11.92 -5.58 -12.68
N SER A 49 12.59 -6.73 -12.48
CA SER A 49 12.75 -7.74 -13.53
C SER A 49 11.50 -8.59 -13.76
N HIS A 50 10.42 -8.38 -13.00
CA HIS A 50 9.15 -9.12 -13.03
C HIS A 50 9.29 -10.61 -12.70
N GLN A 51 10.45 -11.06 -12.20
CA GLN A 51 10.72 -12.47 -11.96
C GLN A 51 10.27 -12.95 -10.59
N THR A 52 10.05 -12.05 -9.62
CA THR A 52 9.70 -12.44 -8.24
C THR A 52 8.20 -12.58 -7.99
N ASN A 53 7.38 -12.16 -8.97
CA ASN A 53 5.93 -12.08 -8.88
C ASN A 53 5.42 -11.25 -7.67
N HIS A 54 6.25 -10.32 -7.18
CA HIS A 54 5.84 -9.37 -6.14
C HIS A 54 5.10 -8.22 -6.80
N ARG A 55 4.10 -7.69 -6.09
CA ARG A 55 3.40 -6.46 -6.45
C ARG A 55 3.89 -5.32 -5.58
N GLU A 56 3.90 -4.12 -6.16
CA GLU A 56 4.10 -2.88 -5.40
C GLU A 56 2.97 -2.72 -4.38
N ALA A 57 3.33 -2.42 -3.14
CA ALA A 57 2.38 -2.30 -2.05
C ALA A 57 2.78 -1.21 -1.05
N VAL A 58 1.79 -0.69 -0.34
CA VAL A 58 1.96 0.29 0.73
C VAL A 58 1.36 -0.29 2.01
N LYS A 59 2.16 -0.32 3.08
CA LYS A 59 1.71 -0.60 4.44
C LYS A 59 1.31 0.71 5.10
N VAL A 60 0.05 0.82 5.51
CA VAL A 60 -0.53 2.00 6.15
C VAL A 60 -0.77 1.68 7.63
N ILE A 61 -0.14 2.47 8.51
CA ILE A 61 -0.37 2.46 9.95
C ILE A 61 -1.30 3.63 10.25
N TYR A 62 -2.44 3.37 10.89
CA TYR A 62 -3.47 4.37 11.14
C TYR A 62 -4.11 4.25 12.51
N ASP A 63 -4.70 5.36 12.96
CA ASP A 63 -5.51 5.44 14.17
C ASP A 63 -6.99 5.16 13.82
N PRO A 64 -7.55 4.01 14.22
CA PRO A 64 -8.92 3.63 13.92
C PRO A 64 -9.97 4.53 14.58
N GLU A 65 -9.60 5.35 15.57
CA GLU A 65 -10.50 6.34 16.17
C GLU A 65 -10.59 7.61 15.31
N LYS A 66 -9.61 7.85 14.43
CA LYS A 66 -9.56 9.00 13.52
C LYS A 66 -9.97 8.67 12.09
N ILE A 67 -9.66 7.46 11.61
CA ILE A 67 -10.00 7.01 10.26
C ILE A 67 -10.33 5.52 10.26
N SER A 68 -11.40 5.15 9.56
CA SER A 68 -11.79 3.75 9.42
C SER A 68 -11.04 3.05 8.27
N TYR A 69 -10.91 1.72 8.37
CA TYR A 69 -10.39 0.91 7.26
C TYR A 69 -11.19 1.12 5.96
N LYS A 70 -12.50 1.34 6.06
CA LYS A 70 -13.36 1.59 4.90
C LYS A 70 -12.95 2.87 4.17
N GLU A 71 -12.66 3.95 4.90
CA GLU A 71 -12.19 5.20 4.31
C GLU A 71 -10.84 5.02 3.61
N LEU A 72 -9.93 4.23 4.19
CA LEU A 72 -8.65 3.89 3.53
C LEU A 72 -8.88 3.13 2.22
N VAL A 73 -9.81 2.18 2.19
CA VAL A 73 -10.20 1.46 0.97
C VAL A 73 -10.82 2.41 -0.07
N GLU A 74 -11.65 3.36 0.34
CA GLU A 74 -12.24 4.37 -0.55
C GLU A 74 -11.19 5.33 -1.14
N ILE A 75 -10.13 5.65 -0.39
CA ILE A 75 -8.98 6.41 -0.88
C ILE A 75 -8.22 5.58 -1.91
N PHE A 76 -7.90 4.34 -1.58
CA PHE A 76 -7.18 3.41 -2.45
C PHE A 76 -7.86 3.25 -3.82
N TRP A 77 -9.18 3.01 -3.84
CA TRP A 77 -9.93 2.85 -5.09
C TRP A 77 -9.95 4.08 -6.00
N LYS A 78 -9.62 5.26 -5.49
CA LYS A 78 -9.47 6.48 -6.30
C LYS A 78 -8.07 6.63 -6.90
N GLN A 79 -7.09 5.88 -6.39
CA GLN A 79 -5.70 5.92 -6.84
C GLN A 79 -5.36 4.86 -7.88
N ILE A 80 -6.17 3.80 -7.98
CA ILE A 80 -5.91 2.66 -8.87
C ILE A 80 -7.03 2.46 -9.87
N ASP A 81 -6.71 1.86 -11.02
CA ASP A 81 -7.72 1.29 -11.91
C ASP A 81 -7.93 -0.20 -11.54
N PRO A 82 -9.09 -0.58 -10.98
CA PRO A 82 -9.37 -1.98 -10.62
C PRO A 82 -9.34 -2.97 -11.79
N THR A 83 -9.44 -2.45 -13.02
CA THR A 83 -9.60 -3.23 -14.24
C THR A 83 -8.30 -3.38 -15.01
N ASP A 84 -7.23 -2.72 -14.58
CA ASP A 84 -5.88 -2.95 -15.09
C ASP A 84 -5.27 -4.21 -14.43
N ALA A 85 -4.96 -5.21 -15.24
CA ALA A 85 -4.35 -6.46 -14.77
C ALA A 85 -2.87 -6.28 -14.38
N GLU A 86 -2.22 -5.26 -14.92
CA GLU A 86 -0.79 -4.96 -14.69
C GLU A 86 -0.61 -4.06 -13.47
N GLY A 87 -1.62 -3.28 -13.09
CA GLY A 87 -1.69 -2.54 -11.82
C GLY A 87 -1.99 -1.06 -11.97
#